data_AF-A0A1V6AJG8-F1
#
_entry.id   AF-A0A1V6AJG8-F1
#
_cell.length_a   1.000
_cell.length_b   1.000
_cell.length_c   1.000
_cell.angle_alpha   90.00
_cell.angle_beta   90.00
_cell.angle_gamma   90.00
#
_symmetry.space_group_name_H-M   'P 1'
#
loop_
_entity.id
_entity.type
_entity.pdbx_description
1 polymer ?
#
loop_
_entity_poly.entity_id
_entity_poly.type
_entity_poly.pdbx_seq_one_letter_code
_entity_poly.pdbx_strand_id
1 'polypeptide(L)'
;MSALSIRTRKRLAAAVLVFMIAAPAGLDGVPAPEHEISDLFRRIYEEVRTMPPRPGERFIRQEFFIGEGDDDTDKDIAVSIVLPGENTPPDMIVQITWMERDRRDRRVAVARSTKILRFVLEADGIRWEGDAFGKGEAAVLARGLLKAVRNKKRLLGLQVSPGSVEPREYPCRAAREYHRIAGR
;
A
#
# COMPACT_ATOMS: atom_id res chain seq x y z
N MET A 1 12.83 -77.98 -10.58
CA MET A 1 13.83 -76.94 -10.91
C MET A 1 13.38 -75.63 -10.27
N SER A 2 14.30 -74.94 -9.58
CA SER A 2 14.19 -73.56 -9.02
C SER A 2 13.22 -73.37 -7.85
N ALA A 3 13.64 -73.40 -6.57
CA ALA A 3 14.41 -72.39 -5.83
C ALA A 3 13.79 -70.98 -5.85
N LEU A 4 13.34 -70.47 -4.70
CA LEU A 4 13.82 -69.21 -4.13
C LEU A 4 13.28 -69.00 -2.70
N SER A 5 14.22 -69.00 -1.77
CA SER A 5 14.06 -68.65 -0.35
C SER A 5 14.11 -67.13 -0.21
N ILE A 6 13.16 -66.53 0.52
CA ILE A 6 13.19 -65.10 0.88
C ILE A 6 13.27 -65.00 2.40
N ARG A 7 14.51 -64.80 2.89
CA ARG A 7 14.82 -64.24 4.21
C ARG A 7 14.96 -62.73 4.07
N THR A 8 14.19 -61.91 4.81
CA THR A 8 14.70 -60.60 5.29
C THR A 8 13.85 -60.04 6.43
N ARG A 9 14.32 -60.20 7.68
CA ARG A 9 14.88 -59.17 8.61
C ARG A 9 13.87 -58.18 9.21
N LYS A 10 13.59 -58.43 10.50
CA LYS A 10 13.05 -57.49 11.48
C LYS A 10 13.97 -56.26 11.59
N ARG A 11 13.40 -55.05 11.59
CA ARG A 11 14.10 -53.82 11.99
C ARG A 11 13.34 -53.19 13.16
N LEU A 12 14.05 -53.14 14.28
CA LEU A 12 13.74 -52.40 15.50
C LEU A 12 14.21 -50.94 15.35
N ALA A 13 13.63 -50.10 16.21
CA ALA A 13 14.05 -48.76 16.64
C ALA A 13 13.64 -47.56 15.78
N ALA A 14 12.87 -46.64 16.38
CA ALA A 14 13.44 -45.51 17.13
C ALA A 14 12.32 -44.73 17.84
N ALA A 15 12.41 -44.60 19.16
CA ALA A 15 11.55 -43.73 19.96
C ALA A 15 12.01 -42.28 19.77
N VAL A 16 11.12 -41.41 19.30
CA VAL A 16 11.36 -39.97 19.14
C VAL A 16 11.01 -39.28 20.46
N LEU A 17 12.04 -38.73 21.11
CA LEU A 17 11.92 -37.88 22.29
C LEU A 17 11.54 -36.46 21.84
N VAL A 18 10.33 -36.02 22.16
CA VAL A 18 9.87 -34.64 21.91
C VAL A 18 10.35 -33.75 23.05
N PHE A 19 11.30 -32.85 22.77
CA PHE A 19 11.66 -31.78 23.68
C PHE A 19 10.75 -30.57 23.40
N MET A 20 9.74 -30.37 24.26
CA MET A 20 8.96 -29.14 24.32
C MET A 20 9.85 -28.03 24.88
N ILE A 21 10.42 -27.21 24.00
CA ILE A 21 11.03 -25.94 24.38
C ILE A 21 9.91 -24.89 24.31
N ALA A 22 9.32 -24.59 25.47
CA ALA A 22 8.52 -23.39 25.66
C ALA A 22 9.44 -22.16 25.52
N ALA A 23 9.32 -21.44 24.41
CA ALA A 23 9.97 -20.14 24.26
C ALA A 23 9.12 -19.06 24.96
N PRO A 24 9.72 -18.15 25.75
CA PRO A 24 8.98 -17.10 26.43
C PRO A 24 8.42 -16.10 25.42
N ALA A 25 7.13 -15.82 25.56
CA ALA A 25 6.44 -14.72 24.92
C ALA A 25 7.04 -13.38 25.39
N GLY A 26 7.51 -12.58 24.44
CA GLY A 26 8.11 -11.29 24.75
C GLY A 26 9.01 -10.77 23.63
N LEU A 27 8.45 -10.65 22.42
CA LEU A 27 8.99 -9.72 21.44
C LEU A 27 7.86 -8.74 21.11
N ASP A 28 7.98 -7.52 21.62
CA ASP A 28 7.30 -6.36 21.08
C ASP A 28 7.61 -6.31 19.58
N GLY A 29 6.69 -6.85 18.80
CA GLY A 29 6.82 -6.96 17.37
C GLY A 29 6.76 -5.57 16.78
N VAL A 30 7.90 -5.05 16.31
CA VAL A 30 7.88 -4.02 15.28
C VAL A 30 6.99 -4.58 14.16
N PRO A 31 5.84 -3.94 13.85
CA PRO A 31 4.93 -4.49 12.87
C PRO A 31 5.68 -4.68 11.56
N ALA A 32 5.49 -5.85 10.94
CA ALA A 32 6.09 -6.12 9.63
C ALA A 32 5.74 -4.96 8.68
N PRO A 33 6.64 -4.54 7.78
CA PRO A 33 6.43 -3.40 6.89
C PRO A 33 5.10 -3.45 6.12
N GLU A 34 4.60 -4.66 5.81
CA GLU A 34 3.32 -4.87 5.16
C GLU A 34 2.12 -4.43 6.02
N HIS A 35 2.16 -4.69 7.34
CA HIS A 35 1.10 -4.30 8.26
C HIS A 35 1.00 -2.77 8.39
N GLU A 36 2.15 -2.08 8.45
CA GLU A 36 2.16 -0.60 8.45
C GLU A 36 1.50 -0.05 7.17
N ILE A 37 1.80 -0.64 6.02
CA ILE A 37 1.27 -0.14 4.75
C ILE A 37 -0.24 -0.43 4.64
N SER A 38 -0.70 -1.62 5.00
CA SER A 38 -2.13 -1.95 5.05
C SER A 38 -2.88 -1.01 6.00
N ASP A 39 -2.30 -0.70 7.16
CA ASP A 39 -2.86 0.28 8.11
C ASP A 39 -2.97 1.69 7.50
N LEU A 40 -1.95 2.13 6.77
CA LEU A 40 -1.96 3.44 6.11
C LEU A 40 -3.04 3.51 5.02
N PHE A 41 -3.16 2.49 4.18
CA PHE A 41 -4.21 2.46 3.15
C PHE A 41 -5.61 2.31 3.74
N ARG A 42 -5.77 1.61 4.86
CA ARG A 42 -7.03 1.58 5.61
C ARG A 42 -7.43 2.96 6.07
N ARG A 43 -6.49 3.72 6.64
CA ARG A 43 -6.75 5.11 7.03
C ARG A 43 -7.09 6.00 5.83
N ILE A 44 -6.42 5.81 4.68
CA ILE A 44 -6.75 6.54 3.45
C ILE A 44 -8.19 6.26 3.02
N TYR A 45 -8.60 4.99 3.00
CA TYR A 45 -9.97 4.59 2.69
C TYR A 45 -10.97 5.29 3.62
N GLU A 46 -10.74 5.23 4.93
CA GLU A 46 -11.59 5.87 5.95
C GLU A 46 -11.72 7.38 5.77
N GLU A 47 -10.65 8.05 5.35
CA GLU A 47 -10.71 9.48 5.08
C GLU A 47 -11.48 9.77 3.79
N VAL A 48 -11.22 9.03 2.71
CA VAL A 48 -11.79 9.27 1.37
C VAL A 48 -13.28 8.91 1.32
N ARG A 49 -13.74 7.86 2.01
CA ARG A 49 -15.16 7.44 2.01
C ARG A 49 -16.10 8.50 2.57
N THR A 50 -15.57 9.41 3.38
CA THR A 50 -16.33 10.54 3.96
C THR A 50 -16.36 11.77 3.05
N MET A 51 -15.67 11.73 1.90
CA MET A 51 -15.69 12.80 0.92
C MET A 51 -16.88 12.63 -0.04
N PRO A 52 -17.52 13.72 -0.47
CA PRO A 52 -18.64 13.63 -1.39
C PRO A 52 -18.18 13.16 -2.79
N PRO A 53 -19.03 12.44 -3.53
CA PRO A 53 -18.80 12.18 -4.95
C PRO A 53 -18.86 13.49 -5.75
N ARG A 54 -18.27 13.51 -6.95
CA ARG A 54 -18.44 14.66 -7.85
C ARG A 54 -19.89 14.71 -8.34
N PRO A 55 -20.43 15.89 -8.69
CA PRO A 55 -21.77 16.01 -9.24
C PRO A 55 -21.98 15.08 -10.44
N GLY A 56 -23.02 14.24 -10.38
CA GLY A 56 -23.35 13.27 -11.43
C GLY A 56 -22.66 11.90 -11.32
N GLU A 57 -21.69 11.73 -10.41
CA GLU A 57 -21.04 10.43 -10.16
C GLU A 57 -21.83 9.62 -9.12
N ARG A 58 -21.91 8.29 -9.33
CA ARG A 58 -22.50 7.32 -8.37
C ARG A 58 -21.46 6.63 -7.49
N PHE A 59 -20.19 7.00 -7.66
CA PHE A 59 -19.02 6.47 -6.96
C PHE A 59 -18.21 7.66 -6.45
N ILE A 60 -17.32 7.44 -5.48
CA ILE A 60 -16.43 8.50 -5.02
C ILE A 60 -15.16 8.44 -5.85
N ARG A 61 -14.84 9.53 -6.56
CA ARG A 61 -13.53 9.73 -7.19
C ARG A 61 -12.88 11.00 -6.70
N GLN A 62 -11.66 10.87 -6.21
CA GLN A 62 -10.88 11.98 -5.69
C GLN A 62 -9.46 11.96 -6.24
N GLU A 63 -8.99 13.13 -6.67
CA GLU A 63 -7.64 13.34 -7.17
C GLU A 63 -6.81 14.10 -6.11
N PHE A 64 -5.55 13.70 -5.98
CA PHE A 64 -4.58 14.24 -5.03
C PHE A 64 -3.22 14.39 -5.71
N PHE A 65 -2.40 15.30 -5.19
CA PHE A 65 -1.04 15.49 -5.63
C PHE A 65 -0.09 15.33 -4.46
N ILE A 66 0.98 14.57 -4.68
CA ILE A 66 2.03 14.33 -3.69
C ILE A 66 3.33 14.90 -4.22
N GLY A 67 4.00 15.70 -3.40
CA GLY A 67 5.23 16.40 -3.75
C GLY A 67 5.68 17.34 -2.64
N GLU A 68 6.78 18.06 -2.88
CA GLU A 68 7.22 19.16 -2.01
C GLU A 68 6.44 20.44 -2.33
N GLY A 69 6.30 21.31 -1.33
CA GLY A 69 5.58 22.58 -1.47
C GLY A 69 4.07 22.45 -1.31
N ASP A 70 3.44 23.59 -1.10
CA ASP A 70 1.98 23.68 -0.98
C ASP A 70 1.30 23.73 -2.36
N ASP A 71 1.98 24.30 -3.37
CA ASP A 71 1.48 24.41 -4.75
C ASP A 71 1.49 23.05 -5.44
N ASP A 72 0.31 22.60 -5.88
CA ASP A 72 0.14 21.36 -6.65
C ASP A 72 0.92 21.40 -7.97
N THR A 73 1.19 22.58 -8.51
CA THR A 73 1.94 22.80 -9.75
C THR A 73 3.38 22.35 -9.65
N ASP A 74 3.96 22.16 -8.46
CA ASP A 74 5.34 21.70 -8.27
C ASP A 74 5.43 20.20 -7.93
N LYS A 75 4.29 19.58 -7.64
CA LYS A 75 4.20 18.17 -7.26
C LYS A 75 4.40 17.27 -8.48
N ASP A 76 4.96 16.09 -8.25
CA ASP A 76 5.39 15.17 -9.30
C ASP A 76 4.69 13.82 -9.26
N ILE A 77 3.79 13.61 -8.32
CA ILE A 77 3.01 12.38 -8.22
C ILE A 77 1.54 12.78 -8.19
N ALA A 78 0.81 12.40 -9.23
CA ALA A 78 -0.64 12.52 -9.27
C ALA A 78 -1.25 11.19 -8.80
N VAL A 79 -2.24 11.26 -7.91
CA VAL A 79 -2.95 10.08 -7.40
C VAL A 79 -4.45 10.26 -7.61
N SER A 80 -5.08 9.27 -8.24
CA SER A 80 -6.54 9.17 -8.34
C SER A 80 -7.01 8.00 -7.48
N ILE A 81 -7.91 8.27 -6.53
CA ILE A 81 -8.58 7.26 -5.71
C ILE A 81 -10.03 7.13 -6.18
N VAL A 82 -10.46 5.90 -6.40
CA VAL A 82 -11.84 5.56 -6.74
C VAL A 82 -12.38 4.58 -5.70
N LEU A 83 -13.55 4.88 -5.12
CA LEU A 83 -14.36 3.95 -4.31
C LEU A 83 -15.58 3.57 -5.15
N PRO A 84 -15.61 2.38 -5.79
CA PRO A 84 -16.62 1.99 -6.78
C PRO A 84 -18.07 1.98 -6.26
N GLY A 85 -18.27 1.80 -4.96
CA GLY A 85 -19.59 1.75 -4.31
C GLY A 85 -19.70 0.57 -3.35
N GLU A 86 -20.78 0.52 -2.57
CA GLU A 86 -21.02 -0.55 -1.59
C GLU A 86 -21.12 -1.93 -2.28
N ASN A 87 -20.60 -2.97 -1.61
CA ASN A 87 -20.64 -4.37 -2.05
C ASN A 87 -19.98 -4.67 -3.40
N THR A 88 -19.14 -3.77 -3.92
CA THR A 88 -18.41 -3.96 -5.18
C THR A 88 -16.91 -3.97 -4.92
N PRO A 89 -16.30 -5.14 -4.66
CA PRO A 89 -14.85 -5.23 -4.59
C PRO A 89 -14.23 -4.88 -5.96
N PRO A 90 -13.09 -4.17 -6.00
CA PRO A 90 -12.31 -3.70 -4.86
C PRO A 90 -12.95 -2.49 -4.15
N ASP A 91 -12.83 -2.43 -2.82
CA ASP A 91 -13.33 -1.32 -2.00
C ASP A 91 -12.65 0.01 -2.33
N MET A 92 -11.39 -0.05 -2.77
CA MET A 92 -10.63 1.13 -3.17
C MET A 92 -9.66 0.80 -4.32
N ILE A 93 -9.63 1.66 -5.33
CA ILE A 93 -8.66 1.63 -6.43
C ILE A 93 -7.80 2.88 -6.32
N VAL A 94 -6.48 2.71 -6.28
CA VAL A 94 -5.52 3.81 -6.22
C VAL A 94 -4.64 3.76 -7.46
N GLN A 95 -4.80 4.74 -8.33
CA GLN A 95 -3.92 4.95 -9.49
C GLN A 95 -2.89 6.01 -9.14
N ILE A 96 -1.61 5.66 -9.23
CA ILE A 96 -0.48 6.53 -8.93
C ILE A 96 0.27 6.77 -10.22
N THR A 97 0.39 8.04 -10.61
CA THR A 97 1.07 8.46 -11.83
C THR A 97 2.24 9.36 -11.48
N TRP A 98 3.45 8.93 -11.84
CA TRP A 98 4.64 9.76 -11.73
C TRP A 98 4.71 10.68 -12.95
N MET A 99 4.87 11.95 -12.67
CA MET A 99 4.90 13.02 -13.66
C MET A 99 6.35 13.47 -13.87
N GLU A 100 6.73 13.72 -15.12
CA GLU A 100 8.01 14.33 -15.49
C GLU A 100 7.75 15.68 -16.16
N ARG A 101 8.58 16.67 -15.86
CA ARG A 101 8.48 17.99 -16.50
C ARG A 101 9.00 17.89 -17.91
N ASP A 102 8.25 18.45 -18.86
CA ASP A 102 8.71 18.54 -20.23
C ASP A 102 10.00 19.39 -20.30
N ARG A 103 10.97 18.92 -21.08
CA ARG A 103 12.29 19.58 -21.17
C ARG A 103 12.24 20.91 -21.92
N ARG A 104 11.26 21.08 -22.81
CA ARG A 104 11.07 22.27 -23.66
C ARG A 104 10.17 23.29 -22.97
N ASP A 105 9.19 22.86 -22.19
CA ASP A 105 8.39 23.72 -21.31
C ASP A 105 8.21 23.12 -19.91
N ARG A 106 8.95 23.64 -18.93
CA ARG A 106 8.89 23.16 -17.54
C ARG A 106 7.56 23.40 -16.84
N ARG A 107 6.65 24.20 -17.42
CA ARG A 107 5.29 24.39 -16.90
C ARG A 107 4.38 23.20 -17.23
N VAL A 108 4.77 22.39 -18.21
CA VAL A 108 4.04 21.19 -18.62
C VAL A 108 4.60 19.98 -17.89
N ALA A 109 3.71 19.21 -17.26
CA ALA A 109 4.03 17.92 -16.67
C ALA A 109 3.36 16.81 -17.49
N VAL A 110 4.12 15.78 -17.87
CA VAL A 110 3.64 14.63 -18.64
C VAL A 110 3.72 13.37 -17.80
N ALA A 111 2.74 12.47 -17.97
CA ALA A 111 2.73 11.18 -17.30
C ALA A 111 3.90 10.33 -17.83
N ARG A 112 4.81 9.94 -16.93
CA ARG A 112 5.96 9.09 -17.25
C ARG A 112 5.64 7.62 -17.04
N SER A 113 4.99 7.31 -15.92
CA SER A 113 4.64 5.96 -15.53
C SER A 113 3.42 5.99 -14.63
N THR A 114 2.67 4.90 -14.65
CA THR A 114 1.48 4.72 -13.81
C THR A 114 1.52 3.34 -13.19
N LYS A 115 1.17 3.26 -11.91
CA LYS A 115 0.89 2.01 -11.18
C LYS A 115 -0.52 2.05 -10.64
N ILE A 116 -1.18 0.91 -10.60
CA ILE A 116 -2.53 0.73 -10.08
C ILE A 116 -2.48 -0.28 -8.96
N LEU A 117 -3.07 0.10 -7.82
CA LEU A 117 -3.34 -0.78 -6.70
C LEU A 117 -4.85 -0.92 -6.51
N ARG A 118 -5.30 -2.14 -6.27
CA ARG A 118 -6.68 -2.48 -5.92
C ARG A 118 -6.68 -3.03 -4.52
N PHE A 119 -7.54 -2.52 -3.66
CA PHE A 119 -7.61 -2.88 -2.25
C PHE A 119 -8.96 -3.49 -1.93
N VAL A 120 -8.93 -4.58 -1.17
CA VAL A 120 -10.11 -5.25 -0.63
C VAL A 120 -10.00 -5.21 0.90
N LEU A 121 -11.04 -4.71 1.56
CA LEU A 121 -11.14 -4.71 3.01
C LEU A 121 -11.48 -6.12 3.49
N GLU A 122 -10.68 -6.61 4.43
CA GLU A 122 -10.86 -7.92 5.07
C GLU A 122 -11.03 -7.72 6.58
N ALA A 123 -11.51 -8.75 7.28
CA ALA A 123 -11.83 -8.65 8.70
C ALA A 123 -10.61 -8.29 9.57
N ASP A 124 -9.43 -8.71 9.14
CA ASP A 124 -8.14 -8.56 9.82
C ASP A 124 -7.22 -7.51 9.17
N GLY A 125 -7.67 -6.82 8.13
CA GLY A 125 -6.86 -5.78 7.50
C GLY A 125 -7.28 -5.44 6.07
N ILE A 126 -6.27 -5.26 5.23
CA ILE A 126 -6.47 -4.98 3.81
C ILE A 126 -5.56 -5.88 3.01
N ARG A 127 -6.17 -6.56 2.05
CA ARG A 127 -5.47 -7.25 0.97
C ARG A 127 -5.41 -6.32 -0.23
N TRP A 128 -4.25 -6.22 -0.86
CA TRP A 128 -4.09 -5.49 -2.11
C TRP A 128 -3.73 -6.43 -3.27
N GLU A 129 -3.95 -5.93 -4.48
CA GLU A 129 -3.52 -6.52 -5.73
C GLU A 129 -3.05 -5.40 -6.66
N GLY A 130 -2.22 -5.72 -7.65
CA GLY A 130 -1.81 -4.78 -8.69
C GLY A 130 -0.30 -4.73 -8.88
N ASP A 131 0.19 -3.57 -9.28
CA ASP A 131 1.59 -3.37 -9.64
C ASP A 131 2.52 -3.54 -8.44
N ALA A 132 3.70 -4.10 -8.70
CA ALA A 132 4.73 -4.26 -7.68
C ALA A 132 5.39 -2.92 -7.33
N PHE A 133 5.71 -2.74 -6.06
CA PHE A 133 6.44 -1.59 -5.53
C PHE A 133 7.83 -2.01 -5.06
N GLY A 134 8.81 -1.13 -5.26
CA GLY A 134 10.14 -1.30 -4.72
C GLY A 134 10.13 -1.30 -3.18
N LYS A 135 11.18 -1.83 -2.56
CA LYS A 135 11.30 -1.93 -1.10
C LYS A 135 11.12 -0.54 -0.44
N GLY A 136 10.06 -0.38 0.35
CA GLY A 136 9.74 0.87 1.05
C GLY A 136 9.04 1.96 0.22
N GLU A 137 8.92 1.78 -1.11
CA GLU A 137 8.25 2.73 -2.02
C GLU A 137 6.78 2.92 -1.62
N ALA A 138 6.06 1.81 -1.40
CA ALA A 138 4.64 1.82 -1.03
C ALA A 138 4.38 2.53 0.31
N ALA A 139 5.25 2.35 1.31
CA ALA A 139 5.10 3.00 2.61
C ALA A 139 5.28 4.52 2.53
N VAL A 140 6.28 4.99 1.75
CA VAL A 140 6.49 6.43 1.51
C VAL A 140 5.28 7.04 0.80
N LEU A 141 4.79 6.37 -0.25
CA LEU A 141 3.62 6.82 -1.00
C LEU A 141 2.36 6.86 -0.13
N ALA A 142 2.10 5.82 0.65
CA ALA A 142 0.93 5.76 1.54
C ALA A 142 0.95 6.89 2.59
N ARG A 143 2.12 7.20 3.18
CA ARG A 143 2.25 8.34 4.11
C ARG A 143 1.98 9.68 3.43
N GLY A 144 2.55 9.92 2.24
CA GLY A 144 2.30 11.14 1.47
C GLY A 144 0.84 11.29 1.06
N LEU A 145 0.25 10.21 0.59
CA LEU A 145 -1.14 10.17 0.16
C LEU A 145 -2.07 10.47 1.33
N LEU A 146 -1.87 9.86 2.50
CA LEU A 146 -2.66 10.15 3.70
C LEU A 146 -2.60 11.64 4.07
N LYS A 147 -1.41 12.25 4.01
CA LYS A 147 -1.25 13.69 4.24
C LYS A 147 -2.00 14.52 3.19
N ALA A 148 -1.85 14.20 1.91
CA ALA A 148 -2.53 14.91 0.82
C ALA A 148 -4.05 14.83 0.94
N VAL A 149 -4.59 13.66 1.30
CA VAL A 149 -6.02 13.44 1.54
C VAL A 149 -6.52 14.34 2.67
N ARG A 150 -5.83 14.36 3.80
CA ARG A 150 -6.19 15.19 4.95
C ARG A 150 -6.13 16.68 4.65
N ASN A 151 -5.09 17.13 3.95
CA ASN A 151 -4.97 18.52 3.50
C ASN A 151 -6.14 18.92 2.60
N LYS A 152 -6.50 18.07 1.63
CA LYS A 152 -7.66 18.31 0.77
C LYS A 152 -8.95 18.38 1.57
N LYS A 153 -9.17 17.49 2.53
CA LYS A 153 -10.35 17.55 3.42
C LYS A 153 -10.41 18.87 4.19
N ARG A 154 -9.31 19.35 4.75
CA ARG A 154 -9.24 20.66 5.42
C ARG A 154 -9.60 21.82 4.48
N LEU A 155 -9.05 21.83 3.27
CA LEU A 155 -9.36 22.84 2.25
C LEU A 155 -10.85 22.84 1.88
N LEU A 156 -11.50 21.68 1.90
CA LEU A 156 -12.92 21.51 1.65
C LEU A 156 -13.79 21.73 2.90
N GLY A 157 -13.21 22.07 4.06
CA GLY A 157 -13.94 22.24 5.32
C GLY A 157 -14.51 20.95 5.90
N LEU A 158 -14.00 19.78 5.50
CA LEU A 158 -14.42 18.47 5.98
C LEU A 158 -13.63 18.04 7.22
N GLN A 159 -14.30 17.34 8.15
CA GLN A 159 -13.65 16.81 9.35
C GLN A 159 -12.66 15.69 9.00
N VAL A 160 -11.45 15.78 9.53
CA VAL A 160 -10.41 14.73 9.45
C VAL A 160 -10.67 13.70 10.56
N SER A 161 -10.52 12.41 10.25
CA SER A 161 -10.77 11.35 11.23
C SER A 161 -9.79 11.44 12.42
N PRO A 162 -10.27 11.34 13.69
CA PRO A 162 -9.39 11.39 14.86
C PRO A 162 -8.41 10.21 14.88
N GLY A 163 -7.16 10.42 15.32
CA GLY A 163 -6.33 9.31 15.80
C GLY A 163 -5.06 8.93 15.02
N SER A 164 -4.37 9.84 14.33
CA SER A 164 -2.96 9.56 13.98
C SER A 164 -2.12 10.81 13.79
N VAL A 165 -0.92 10.79 14.39
CA VAL A 165 0.15 11.77 14.18
C VAL A 165 0.37 11.95 12.68
N GLU A 166 0.34 13.19 12.19
CA GLU A 166 0.68 13.45 10.80
C GLU A 166 2.11 12.99 10.51
N PRO A 167 2.37 12.37 9.35
CA PRO A 167 3.74 12.07 8.93
C PRO A 167 4.57 13.37 8.92
N ARG A 168 5.61 13.41 9.77
CA ARG A 168 6.41 14.63 10.02
C ARG A 168 7.09 15.17 8.77
N GLU A 169 7.61 14.30 7.89
CA GLU A 169 8.31 14.72 6.68
C GLU A 169 8.09 13.73 5.53
N TYR A 170 8.05 14.27 4.31
CA TYR A 170 7.93 13.51 3.08
C TYR A 170 9.32 13.37 2.44
N PRO A 171 9.91 12.17 2.32
CA PRO A 171 11.14 12.01 1.57
C PRO A 171 10.79 11.93 0.08
N CYS A 172 10.43 13.07 -0.52
CA CYS A 172 10.10 13.22 -1.94
C CYS A 172 11.21 12.66 -2.84
N ARG A 173 12.46 12.93 -2.46
CA ARG A 173 13.63 12.34 -3.11
C ARG A 173 13.61 10.81 -3.06
N ALA A 174 13.27 10.20 -1.92
CA ALA A 174 13.26 8.76 -1.79
C ALA A 174 12.19 8.12 -2.68
N ALA A 175 10.97 8.67 -2.74
CA ALA A 175 9.92 8.14 -3.63
C ALA A 175 10.34 8.17 -5.11
N ARG A 176 10.95 9.27 -5.57
CA ARG A 176 11.52 9.38 -6.94
C ARG A 176 12.68 8.42 -7.16
N GLU A 177 13.54 8.28 -6.16
CA GLU A 177 14.75 7.45 -6.23
C GLU A 177 14.40 5.96 -6.27
N TYR A 178 13.45 5.50 -5.46
CA TYR A 178 12.92 4.14 -5.52
C TYR A 178 12.31 3.84 -6.90
N HIS A 179 11.50 4.75 -7.45
CA HIS A 179 10.92 4.54 -8.77
C HIS A 179 11.99 4.52 -9.89
N ARG A 180 13.00 5.40 -9.81
CA ARG A 180 14.10 5.43 -10.78
C ARG A 180 14.94 4.15 -10.73
N ILE A 181 15.15 3.57 -9.55
CA ILE A 181 15.91 2.33 -9.36
C ILE A 181 15.11 1.11 -9.85
N ALA A 182 13.80 1.06 -9.59
CA ALA A 182 12.93 -0.05 -9.99
C ALA A 182 12.58 -0.07 -11.50
N GLY A 183 12.78 1.04 -12.21
CA GLY A 183 12.60 1.15 -13.67
C GLY A 183 13.84 0.80 -14.51
N ARG A 184 14.88 0.20 -13.90
CA ARG A 184 16.03 -0.43 -14.59
C ARG A 184 15.90 -1.94 -14.47
#